data_AF-A0AAD9TVW1-F1
#
_entry.id   AF-A0AAD9TVW1-F1
#
_cell.length_a   1.000
_cell.length_b   1.000
_cell.length_c   1.000
_cell.angle_alpha   90.00
_cell.angle_beta   90.00
_cell.angle_gamma   90.00
#
_symmetry.space_group_name_H-M   'P 1'
#
loop_
_entity.id
_entity.type
_entity.pdbx_description
1 polymer ?
#
loop_
_entity_poly.entity_id
_entity_poly.type
_entity_poly.pdbx_seq_one_letter_code
_entity_poly.pdbx_strand_id
1 'polypeptide(L)'
;MGTSDCGLHSRTSSNKIRKFSHNFYETSKQNLHRSLECVGEVSKAQYLLFTSVYELEAQVNNSLQVEFPFPVRSIGPTVPYFQVLNQSASTASTATSLNSPNYYLKWLDSQPAGSVLYFSLGSFLSVSSTQMDEIVAGGEK
;
A
#
# COMPACT_ATOMS: atom_id res chain seq x y z
N MET A 1 24.02 -46.28 7.36
CA MET A 1 24.58 -45.15 6.60
C MET A 1 23.55 -44.77 5.54
N GLY A 2 22.69 -43.80 5.84
CA GLY A 2 21.61 -43.39 4.94
C GLY A 2 21.48 -41.88 5.01
N THR A 3 21.79 -41.20 3.93
CA THR A 3 21.64 -39.75 3.78
C THR A 3 20.23 -39.48 3.26
N SER A 4 19.39 -38.87 4.10
CA SER A 4 18.11 -38.30 3.66
C SER A 4 18.34 -36.84 3.29
N ASP A 5 18.33 -36.59 1.99
CA ASP A 5 18.35 -35.26 1.39
C ASP A 5 16.92 -34.71 1.36
N CYS A 6 16.64 -33.68 2.15
CA CYS A 6 15.35 -32.99 2.18
C CYS A 6 15.48 -31.64 1.46
N GLY A 7 15.47 -31.67 0.13
CA GLY A 7 15.30 -30.48 -0.69
C GLY A 7 13.85 -29.98 -0.65
N LEU A 8 13.57 -28.99 0.19
CA LEU A 8 12.34 -28.20 0.16
C LEU A 8 12.44 -27.12 -0.94
N HIS A 9 12.08 -27.48 -2.17
CA HIS A 9 11.78 -26.50 -3.21
C HIS A 9 10.36 -25.94 -3.01
N SER A 10 10.24 -24.71 -2.53
CA SER A 10 9.00 -23.95 -2.61
C SER A 10 8.75 -23.50 -4.05
N ARG A 11 8.20 -24.38 -4.90
CA ARG A 11 7.67 -24.01 -6.21
C ARG A 11 6.37 -23.21 -6.03
N THR A 12 6.48 -21.89 -5.84
CA THR A 12 5.35 -21.00 -6.12
C THR A 12 5.07 -21.03 -7.63
N SER A 13 3.91 -21.56 -8.02
CA SER A 13 3.55 -21.81 -9.42
C SER A 13 3.51 -20.51 -10.25
N SER A 14 4.35 -20.45 -11.29
CA SER A 14 4.43 -19.38 -12.31
C SER A 14 3.05 -18.96 -12.88
N ASN A 15 2.09 -19.89 -12.88
CA ASN A 15 0.72 -19.66 -13.35
C ASN A 15 -0.08 -18.70 -12.45
N LYS A 16 0.26 -18.58 -11.16
CA LYS A 16 -0.44 -17.67 -10.22
C LYS A 16 0.01 -16.23 -10.41
N ILE A 17 1.30 -16.02 -10.69
CA ILE A 17 1.90 -14.70 -10.94
C ILE A 17 1.44 -14.13 -12.29
N ARG A 18 1.42 -14.97 -13.35
CA ARG A 18 0.91 -14.55 -14.67
C ARG A 18 -0.58 -14.15 -14.64
N LYS A 19 -1.41 -14.89 -13.89
CA LYS A 19 -2.83 -14.54 -13.70
C LYS A 19 -3.01 -13.22 -12.95
N PHE A 20 -2.19 -12.97 -11.91
CA PHE A 20 -2.22 -11.72 -11.16
C PHE A 20 -1.80 -10.52 -12.01
N SER A 21 -0.73 -10.66 -12.82
CA SER A 21 -0.23 -9.61 -13.71
C SER A 21 -1.21 -9.26 -14.85
N HIS A 22 -1.85 -10.27 -15.47
CA HIS A 22 -2.87 -10.02 -16.50
C HIS A 22 -4.11 -9.33 -15.94
N ASN A 23 -4.58 -9.75 -14.75
CA ASN A 23 -5.68 -9.09 -14.06
C ASN A 23 -5.33 -7.65 -13.67
N PHE A 24 -4.07 -7.39 -13.29
CA PHE A 24 -3.61 -6.05 -12.95
C PHE A 24 -3.64 -5.10 -14.14
N TYR A 25 -3.20 -5.53 -15.33
CA TYR A 25 -3.20 -4.69 -16.54
C TYR A 25 -4.62 -4.35 -17.05
N GLU A 26 -5.55 -5.30 -17.00
CA GLU A 26 -6.94 -5.03 -17.39
C GLU A 26 -7.68 -4.20 -16.32
N THR A 27 -7.41 -4.44 -15.04
CA THR A 27 -7.91 -3.60 -13.94
C THR A 27 -7.36 -2.19 -14.02
N SER A 28 -6.07 -2.01 -14.36
CA SER A 28 -5.45 -0.69 -14.50
C SER A 28 -6.00 0.09 -15.70
N LYS A 29 -6.27 -0.58 -16.83
CA LYS A 29 -6.99 0.04 -17.96
C LYS A 29 -8.40 0.47 -17.60
N GLN A 30 -9.17 -0.39 -16.94
CA GLN A 30 -10.52 -0.06 -16.50
C GLN A 30 -10.53 1.09 -15.48
N ASN A 31 -9.56 1.09 -14.55
CA ASN A 31 -9.39 2.18 -13.60
C ASN A 31 -8.98 3.49 -14.28
N LEU A 32 -8.11 3.43 -15.29
CA LEU A 32 -7.72 4.60 -16.06
C LEU A 32 -8.91 5.18 -16.83
N HIS A 33 -9.72 4.33 -17.47
CA HIS A 33 -10.93 4.76 -18.16
C HIS A 33 -11.88 5.50 -17.20
N ARG A 34 -12.20 4.90 -16.05
CA ARG A 34 -13.04 5.54 -15.03
C ARG A 34 -12.42 6.83 -14.48
N SER A 35 -11.09 6.88 -14.35
CA SER A 35 -10.39 8.07 -13.89
C SER A 35 -10.52 9.21 -14.90
N LEU A 36 -10.38 8.94 -16.20
CA LEU A 36 -10.56 9.92 -17.27
C LEU A 36 -12.00 10.41 -17.36
N GLU A 37 -12.99 9.51 -17.23
CA GLU A 37 -14.39 9.89 -17.15
C GLU A 37 -14.66 10.82 -15.96
N CYS A 38 -14.15 10.47 -14.77
CA CYS A 38 -14.27 11.30 -13.57
C CYS A 38 -13.65 12.70 -13.76
N VAL A 39 -12.46 12.76 -14.37
CA VAL A 39 -11.78 14.04 -14.66
C VAL A 39 -12.59 14.87 -15.66
N GLY A 40 -13.19 14.27 -16.68
CA GLY A 40 -14.05 14.98 -17.64
C GLY A 40 -15.29 15.62 -16.99
N GLU A 41 -15.79 15.00 -15.93
CA GLU A 41 -16.97 15.47 -15.19
C GLU A 41 -16.64 16.45 -14.06
N VAL A 42 -15.36 16.71 -13.76
CA VAL A 42 -14.94 17.54 -12.62
C VAL A 42 -15.49 18.96 -12.68
N SER A 43 -15.68 19.51 -13.89
CA SER A 43 -16.23 20.85 -14.12
C SER A 43 -17.67 21.01 -13.63
N LYS A 44 -18.39 19.90 -13.43
CA LYS A 44 -19.78 19.86 -12.94
C LYS A 44 -19.85 19.70 -11.42
N ALA A 45 -18.72 19.52 -10.74
CA ALA A 45 -18.68 19.36 -9.29
C ALA A 45 -19.06 20.66 -8.56
N GLN A 46 -19.55 20.51 -7.33
CA GLN A 46 -19.82 21.65 -6.44
C GLN A 46 -18.60 22.01 -5.57
N TYR A 47 -17.74 21.03 -5.32
CA TYR A 47 -16.54 21.14 -4.50
C TYR A 47 -15.51 20.12 -4.98
N LEU A 48 -14.23 20.48 -4.91
CA LEU A 48 -13.12 19.55 -5.06
C LEU A 48 -12.38 19.42 -3.74
N LEU A 49 -12.38 18.21 -3.18
CA LEU A 49 -11.82 17.93 -1.86
C LEU A 49 -10.57 17.06 -1.99
N PHE A 50 -9.45 17.51 -1.42
CA PHE A 50 -8.21 16.77 -1.36
C PHE A 50 -8.01 16.20 0.05
N THR A 51 -7.65 14.92 0.14
CA THR A 51 -7.26 14.25 1.39
C THR A 51 -5.82 14.56 1.76
N SER A 52 -5.43 15.82 1.61
CA SER A 52 -4.09 16.38 1.85
C SER A 52 -4.20 17.59 2.77
N VAL A 53 -3.06 18.09 3.24
CA VAL A 53 -2.97 19.38 3.93
C VAL A 53 -2.53 20.44 2.94
N TYR A 54 -3.07 21.66 3.05
CA TYR A 54 -2.84 22.71 2.05
C TYR A 54 -1.35 23.04 1.91
N GLU A 55 -0.62 23.10 3.01
CA GLU A 55 0.80 23.45 3.06
C GLU A 55 1.69 22.48 2.27
N LEU A 56 1.27 21.22 2.13
CA LEU A 56 2.03 20.21 1.39
C LEU A 56 1.93 20.42 -0.14
N GLU A 57 0.81 20.97 -0.61
CA GLU A 57 0.47 21.06 -2.03
C GLU A 57 -0.12 22.43 -2.41
N ALA A 58 0.40 23.49 -1.79
CA ALA A 58 -0.17 24.84 -1.89
C ALA A 58 -0.20 25.34 -3.34
N GLN A 59 0.86 25.10 -4.11
CA GLN A 59 0.93 25.49 -5.52
C GLN A 59 -0.15 24.81 -6.37
N VAL A 60 -0.40 23.52 -6.13
CA VAL A 60 -1.42 22.73 -6.84
C VAL A 60 -2.80 23.25 -6.47
N ASN A 61 -3.07 23.43 -5.17
CA ASN A 61 -4.35 23.96 -4.69
C ASN A 61 -4.65 25.34 -5.29
N ASN A 62 -3.67 26.27 -5.26
CA ASN A 62 -3.86 27.62 -5.78
C ASN A 62 -4.10 27.63 -7.29
N SER A 63 -3.37 26.81 -8.04
CA SER A 63 -3.57 26.68 -9.49
C SER A 63 -4.98 26.17 -9.81
N LEU A 64 -5.45 25.15 -9.08
CA LEU A 64 -6.79 24.58 -9.28
C LEU A 64 -7.92 25.53 -8.84
N GLN A 65 -7.68 26.35 -7.81
CA GLN A 65 -8.63 27.39 -7.39
C GLN A 65 -8.82 28.48 -8.46
N VAL A 66 -7.80 28.75 -9.26
CA VAL A 66 -7.90 29.70 -10.40
C VAL A 66 -8.61 29.04 -11.59
N GLU A 67 -8.33 27.76 -11.84
CA GLU A 67 -8.89 27.01 -12.97
C GLU A 67 -10.39 26.74 -12.82
N PHE A 68 -10.84 26.39 -11.61
CA PHE A 68 -12.22 25.96 -11.39
C PHE A 68 -13.08 27.04 -10.73
N PRO A 69 -14.33 27.21 -11.17
CA PRO A 69 -15.24 28.21 -10.61
C PRO A 69 -15.84 27.81 -9.25
N PHE A 70 -15.50 26.63 -8.73
CA PHE A 70 -16.00 26.09 -7.47
C PHE A 70 -14.89 25.97 -6.42
N PRO A 71 -15.23 25.85 -5.12
CA PRO A 71 -14.22 25.79 -4.07
C PRO A 71 -13.39 24.51 -4.12
N VAL A 72 -12.07 24.68 -4.09
CA VAL A 72 -11.07 23.62 -3.95
C VAL A 72 -10.51 23.65 -2.53
N ARG A 73 -10.64 22.55 -1.78
CA ARG A 73 -10.27 22.49 -0.35
C ARG A 73 -9.45 21.25 -0.03
N SER A 74 -8.38 21.46 0.72
CA SER A 74 -7.63 20.40 1.39
C SER A 74 -8.23 20.15 2.77
N ILE A 75 -8.66 18.91 3.05
CA ILE A 75 -9.35 18.49 4.29
C ILE A 75 -8.64 17.34 5.01
N GLY A 76 -7.41 17.03 4.60
CA GLY A 76 -6.63 15.91 5.09
C GLY A 76 -5.76 16.23 6.31
N PRO A 77 -5.02 15.21 6.80
CA PRO A 77 -5.04 13.84 6.29
C PRO A 77 -6.32 13.09 6.73
N THR A 78 -7.04 12.49 5.78
CA THR A 78 -8.32 11.79 6.05
C THR A 78 -8.11 10.27 6.22
N VAL A 79 -7.08 9.88 6.98
CA VAL A 79 -6.77 8.46 7.21
C VAL A 79 -7.77 7.88 8.22
N PRO A 80 -8.46 6.76 7.93
CA PRO A 80 -9.44 6.16 8.84
C PRO A 80 -8.79 5.59 10.12
N TYR A 81 -8.65 6.42 11.15
CA TYR A 81 -7.96 6.05 12.39
C TYR A 81 -8.65 4.90 13.18
N PHE A 82 -9.98 4.84 13.15
CA PHE A 82 -10.76 3.86 13.94
C PHE A 82 -10.59 2.40 13.50
N GLN A 83 -10.24 2.14 12.24
CA GLN A 83 -10.02 0.77 11.76
C GLN A 83 -8.69 0.20 12.27
N VAL A 84 -7.70 1.05 12.53
CA VAL A 84 -6.36 0.67 13.03
C VAL A 84 -6.42 0.22 14.50
N LEU A 85 -7.25 0.86 15.33
CA LEU A 85 -7.40 0.54 16.76
C LEU A 85 -8.20 -0.75 17.02
N ASN A 86 -9.25 -1.03 16.23
CA ASN A 86 -10.07 -2.22 16.45
C ASN A 86 -9.35 -3.54 16.08
N GLN A 87 -8.38 -3.50 15.15
CA GLN A 87 -7.53 -4.66 14.85
C GLN A 87 -6.52 -4.95 15.96
N SER A 88 -6.04 -3.92 16.65
CA SER A 88 -5.11 -4.05 17.77
C SER A 88 -5.80 -4.44 19.08
N ALA A 89 -7.04 -4.01 19.32
CA ALA A 89 -7.78 -4.32 20.56
C ALA A 89 -8.41 -5.72 20.60
N SER A 90 -8.76 -6.32 19.44
CA SER A 90 -9.53 -7.59 19.40
C SER A 90 -8.68 -8.86 19.60
N THR A 91 -7.38 -8.73 19.90
CA THR A 91 -6.41 -9.84 19.76
C THR A 91 -5.48 -10.02 20.96
N ALA A 92 -5.86 -9.49 22.13
CA ALA A 92 -5.22 -9.78 23.41
C ALA A 92 -5.51 -11.22 23.89
N SER A 93 -5.05 -12.23 23.14
CA SER A 93 -4.93 -13.59 23.64
C SER A 93 -3.49 -14.08 23.45
N THR A 94 -2.96 -14.56 24.56
CA THR A 94 -1.58 -14.94 24.81
C THR A 94 -1.20 -16.14 23.95
N ALA A 95 -0.43 -15.93 22.88
CA ALA A 95 0.31 -17.01 22.24
C ALA A 95 1.58 -16.46 21.57
N THR A 96 2.73 -16.93 22.02
CA THR A 96 4.08 -16.72 21.45
C THR A 96 4.29 -17.49 20.14
N SER A 97 3.27 -17.52 19.27
CA SER A 97 3.39 -18.08 17.93
C SER A 97 3.52 -16.96 16.89
N LEU A 98 4.20 -17.24 15.78
CA LEU A 98 4.25 -16.40 14.57
C LEU A 98 2.85 -16.07 13.99
N ASN A 99 1.77 -16.61 14.59
CA ASN A 99 0.37 -16.36 14.26
C ASN A 99 -0.33 -15.39 15.24
N SER A 100 0.37 -14.76 16.19
CA SER A 100 -0.23 -13.74 17.05
C SER A 100 -0.41 -12.43 16.28
N PRO A 101 -1.60 -11.80 16.25
CA PRO A 101 -1.87 -10.61 15.42
C PRO A 101 -0.97 -9.38 15.69
N ASN A 102 -0.19 -9.41 16.79
CA ASN A 102 0.68 -8.32 17.22
C ASN A 102 2.17 -8.73 17.33
N TYR A 103 2.60 -9.85 16.74
CA TYR A 103 3.99 -10.32 16.86
C TYR A 103 5.00 -9.28 16.32
N TYR A 104 4.66 -8.62 15.22
CA TYR A 104 5.53 -7.64 14.57
C TYR A 104 5.65 -6.35 15.37
N LEU A 105 4.63 -5.97 16.13
CA LEU A 105 4.69 -4.80 17.04
C LEU A 105 5.69 -5.06 18.16
N LYS A 106 5.65 -6.24 18.80
CA LYS A 106 6.65 -6.63 19.81
C LYS A 106 8.07 -6.69 19.24
N TRP A 107 8.23 -7.15 18.01
CA TRP A 107 9.51 -7.10 17.33
C TRP A 107 9.96 -5.66 17.09
N LEU A 108 9.09 -4.77 16.61
CA LEU A 108 9.39 -3.34 16.43
C LEU A 108 9.81 -2.67 17.75
N ASP A 109 9.11 -2.95 18.85
CA ASP A 109 9.43 -2.41 20.18
C ASP A 109 10.81 -2.84 20.70
N SER A 110 11.36 -3.94 20.18
CA SER A 110 12.69 -4.44 20.55
C SER A 110 13.84 -3.82 19.76
N GLN A 111 13.56 -3.03 18.71
CA GLN A 111 14.58 -2.42 17.86
C GLN A 111 14.95 -1.01 18.35
N PRO A 112 16.20 -0.56 18.14
CA PRO A 112 16.57 0.84 18.38
C PRO A 112 15.69 1.83 17.62
N ALA A 113 15.48 3.01 18.19
CA ALA A 113 14.68 4.04 17.53
C ALA A 113 15.29 4.45 16.18
N GLY A 114 14.48 4.46 15.12
CA GLY A 114 14.91 4.83 13.77
C GLY A 114 15.75 3.77 13.05
N SER A 115 15.91 2.55 13.58
CA SER A 115 16.72 1.50 12.94
C SER A 115 15.93 0.60 11.99
N VAL A 116 14.60 0.70 11.94
CA VAL A 116 13.74 -0.17 11.12
C VAL A 116 13.25 0.57 9.89
N LEU A 117 13.50 0.00 8.72
CA LEU A 117 12.92 0.46 7.45
C LEU A 117 11.58 -0.23 7.22
N TYR A 118 10.49 0.55 7.17
CA TYR A 118 9.19 0.05 6.74
C TYR A 118 9.11 0.03 5.21
N PHE A 119 8.70 -1.10 4.63
CA PHE A 119 8.50 -1.25 3.20
C PHE A 119 7.14 -1.90 2.90
N SER A 120 6.33 -1.24 2.08
CA SER A 120 5.02 -1.74 1.62
C SER A 120 4.67 -1.09 0.28
N LEU A 121 4.19 -1.90 -0.66
CA LEU A 121 3.78 -1.46 -2.00
C LEU A 121 2.27 -1.33 -2.16
N GLY A 122 1.52 -1.53 -1.07
CA GLY A 122 0.07 -1.64 -1.09
C GLY A 122 -0.42 -2.88 -1.83
N SER A 123 -1.74 -3.03 -1.90
CA SER A 123 -2.39 -4.16 -2.59
C SER A 123 -2.50 -3.96 -4.10
N PHE A 124 -2.30 -2.73 -4.58
CA PHE A 124 -2.52 -2.40 -5.98
C PHE A 124 -1.37 -2.89 -6.86
N LEU A 125 -0.12 -2.79 -6.42
CA LEU A 125 1.04 -3.06 -7.28
C LEU A 125 1.47 -4.53 -7.24
N SER A 126 1.74 -5.10 -8.41
CA SER A 126 2.40 -6.40 -8.56
C SER A 126 3.87 -6.22 -8.91
N VAL A 127 4.76 -6.84 -8.15
CA VAL A 127 6.20 -6.90 -8.45
C VAL A 127 6.56 -8.30 -8.93
N SER A 128 7.39 -8.40 -9.97
CA SER A 128 7.89 -9.70 -10.43
C SER A 128 8.87 -10.30 -9.41
N SER A 129 9.09 -11.62 -9.46
CA SER A 129 10.06 -12.27 -8.56
C SER A 129 11.45 -11.67 -8.71
N THR A 130 11.90 -11.45 -9.95
CA THR A 130 13.21 -10.82 -10.22
C THR A 130 13.32 -9.44 -9.60
N GLN A 131 12.28 -8.61 -9.70
CA GLN A 131 12.29 -7.28 -9.08
C GLN A 131 12.28 -7.36 -7.54
N MET A 132 11.60 -8.36 -6.96
CA MET A 132 11.66 -8.60 -5.51
C MET A 132 13.04 -9.05 -5.07
N ASP A 133 13.71 -9.92 -5.85
CA ASP A 133 15.06 -10.41 -5.57
C ASP A 133 16.04 -9.22 -5.52
N GLU A 134 15.94 -8.28 -6.47
CA GLU A 134 16.75 -7.06 -6.48
C GLU A 134 16.46 -6.13 -5.28
N ILE A 135 15.20 -6.00 -4.86
CA ILE A 135 14.83 -5.20 -3.67
C ILE A 135 15.46 -5.79 -2.41
N VAL A 136 15.44 -7.12 -2.27
CA VAL A 136 16.05 -7.83 -1.14
C VAL A 136 17.57 -7.65 -1.17
N ALA A 137 18.21 -7.89 -2.32
CA ALA A 137 19.65 -7.75 -2.47
C ALA A 137 20.16 -6.33 -2.19
N GLY A 138 19.35 -5.29 -2.44
CA GLY A 138 19.67 -3.90 -2.12
C GLY A 138 19.66 -3.58 -0.61
N GLY A 139 18.93 -4.36 0.19
CA GLY A 139 18.79 -4.15 1.64
C GLY A 139 19.82 -4.86 2.51
N GLU A 140 20.65 -5.73 1.94
CA GLU A 140 21.66 -6.54 2.66
C GLU A 140 23.06 -5.88 2.72
N LYS A 141 23.16 -4.56 2.51
CA LYS A 141 24.43 -3.82 2.49
C LYS A 141 24.76 -3.09 3.79
#